data_AF-X0VF79-F1
#
_entry.id   AF-X0VF79-F1
#
_cell.length_a   1.000
_cell.length_b   1.000
_cell.length_c   1.000
_cell.angle_alpha   90.00
_cell.angle_beta   90.00
_cell.angle_gamma   90.00
#
_symmetry.space_group_name_H-M   'P 1'
#
loop_
_entity.id
_entity.type
_entity.pdbx_description
1 polymer ?
#
loop_
_entity_poly.entity_id
_entity_poly.type
_entity_poly.pdbx_seq_one_letter_code
_entity_poly.pdbx_strand_id
1 'polypeptide(L)'
;MSNRSRREFLEDSMFATAAALAATSAAHAVAAEKKVENKSPNEKLSVAVVGVNGRGRAHIAGFANKSYSEVTYICDPDEKVGMTRVADVAKMQGGRKPKYVKDIREVCDDKS
;
A
#
# COMPACT_ATOMS: atom_id res chain seq x y z
N MET A 1 3.02 -33.29 -34.54
CA MET A 1 3.02 -31.91 -34.02
C MET A 1 1.58 -31.42 -34.05
N SER A 2 1.00 -31.08 -32.90
CA SER A 2 -0.41 -30.71 -32.80
C SER A 2 -0.63 -29.35 -33.45
N ASN A 3 -1.35 -29.31 -34.58
CA ASN A 3 -1.75 -28.06 -35.23
C ASN A 3 -2.91 -27.44 -34.46
N ARG A 4 -2.63 -26.64 -33.42
CA ARG A 4 -3.65 -25.83 -32.77
C ARG A 4 -4.03 -24.66 -33.66
N SER A 5 -5.32 -24.50 -33.90
CA SER A 5 -5.86 -23.35 -34.62
C SER A 5 -5.80 -22.09 -33.75
N ARG A 6 -5.74 -20.92 -34.39
CA ARG A 6 -5.80 -19.62 -33.69
C ARG A 6 -7.03 -19.48 -32.80
N ARG A 7 -8.15 -20.10 -33.20
CA ARG A 7 -9.41 -20.08 -32.44
C ARG A 7 -9.28 -20.88 -31.15
N GLU A 8 -8.75 -22.10 -31.22
CA GLU A 8 -8.53 -22.93 -30.02
C GLU A 8 -7.55 -22.26 -29.05
N PHE A 9 -6.50 -21.59 -29.55
CA PHE A 9 -5.59 -20.86 -28.67
C PHE A 9 -6.27 -19.69 -27.94
N LEU A 10 -7.15 -18.96 -28.63
CA LEU A 10 -7.90 -17.85 -28.02
C LEU A 10 -8.94 -18.34 -27.03
N GLU A 11 -9.64 -19.44 -27.34
CA GLU A 11 -10.59 -20.08 -26.43
C GLU A 11 -9.88 -20.60 -25.17
N ASP A 12 -8.78 -21.36 -25.33
CA ASP A 12 -7.96 -21.83 -24.22
C ASP A 12 -7.46 -20.67 -23.34
N SER A 13 -7.04 -19.55 -23.97
CA SER A 13 -6.57 -18.36 -23.26
C SER A 13 -7.67 -17.63 -22.49
N MET A 14 -8.89 -17.57 -23.06
CA MET A 14 -10.05 -16.98 -22.39
C MET A 14 -10.51 -17.85 -21.20
N PHE A 15 -10.53 -19.17 -21.35
CA PHE A 15 -10.83 -20.08 -20.25
C PHE A 15 -9.78 -20.03 -19.14
N ALA A 16 -8.49 -19.98 -19.50
CA ALA A 16 -7.41 -19.86 -18.54
C ALA A 16 -7.46 -18.54 -17.74
N THR A 17 -7.78 -17.42 -18.40
CA THR A 17 -7.94 -16.12 -17.72
C THR A 17 -9.18 -16.07 -16.83
N ALA A 18 -10.30 -16.65 -17.24
CA ALA A 18 -11.50 -16.77 -16.39
C ALA A 18 -11.25 -17.65 -15.15
N ALA A 19 -10.57 -18.78 -15.30
CA ALA A 19 -10.18 -19.65 -14.19
C ALA A 19 -9.19 -18.98 -13.25
N ALA A 20 -8.22 -18.22 -13.79
CA ALA A 20 -7.31 -17.42 -12.98
C ALA A 20 -8.07 -16.38 -12.15
N LEU A 21 -8.98 -15.60 -12.76
CA LEU A 21 -9.79 -14.60 -12.06
C LEU A 21 -10.68 -15.18 -10.96
N ALA A 22 -11.24 -16.37 -11.17
CA ALA A 22 -12.03 -17.09 -10.15
C ALA A 22 -11.16 -17.60 -9.00
N ALA A 23 -9.91 -18.00 -9.26
CA ALA A 23 -8.95 -18.36 -8.22
C ALA A 23 -8.44 -17.12 -7.45
N THR A 24 -8.25 -15.98 -8.11
CA THR A 24 -7.82 -14.73 -7.46
C THR A 24 -8.91 -14.11 -6.59
N SER A 25 -10.19 -14.26 -6.96
CA SER A 25 -11.32 -13.77 -6.16
C SER A 25 -11.52 -14.61 -4.88
N ALA A 26 -11.30 -15.92 -4.95
CA ALA A 26 -11.28 -16.78 -3.77
C ALA A 26 -10.07 -16.48 -2.86
N ALA A 27 -8.88 -16.21 -3.44
CA ALA A 27 -7.68 -15.86 -2.67
C ALA A 27 -7.78 -14.49 -1.96
N HIS A 28 -8.50 -13.52 -2.52
CA HIS A 28 -8.77 -12.24 -1.85
C HIS A 28 -9.84 -12.34 -0.75
N ALA A 29 -10.72 -13.35 -0.80
CA ALA A 29 -11.75 -13.56 0.22
C ALA A 29 -11.19 -14.22 1.50
N VAL A 30 -10.10 -15.00 1.40
CA VAL A 30 -9.48 -15.67 2.57
C VAL A 30 -8.37 -14.87 3.26
N ALA A 31 -7.93 -13.75 2.68
CA ALA A 31 -7.11 -12.77 3.39
C ALA A 31 -8.00 -11.78 4.17
N ALA A 32 -8.95 -12.30 4.94
CA ALA A 32 -9.59 -11.50 5.98
C ALA A 32 -8.53 -11.18 7.04
N GLU A 33 -7.86 -10.04 6.87
CA GLU A 33 -6.97 -9.47 7.87
C GLU A 33 -7.71 -9.51 9.22
N LYS A 34 -7.24 -10.36 10.14
CA LYS A 34 -7.80 -10.48 11.48
C LYS A 34 -7.78 -9.06 12.06
N LYS A 35 -8.94 -8.45 12.27
CA LYS A 35 -9.07 -7.10 12.82
C LYS A 35 -8.54 -7.13 14.25
N VAL A 36 -7.24 -6.92 14.40
CA VAL A 36 -6.62 -6.69 15.71
C VAL A 36 -7.11 -5.31 16.14
N GLU A 37 -8.06 -5.31 17.07
CA GLU A 37 -8.45 -4.11 17.78
C GLU A 37 -7.32 -3.77 18.73
N ASN A 38 -6.43 -2.87 18.30
CA ASN A 38 -5.36 -2.38 19.15
C ASN A 38 -5.97 -1.59 20.30
N LYS A 39 -5.82 -2.13 21.51
CA LYS A 39 -6.34 -1.54 22.74
C LYS A 39 -5.34 -0.61 23.40
N SER A 40 -4.06 -0.63 22.99
CA SER A 40 -3.00 0.21 23.55
C SER A 40 -2.30 1.08 22.49
N PRO A 41 -1.95 2.34 22.78
CA PRO A 41 -1.11 3.18 21.92
C PRO A 41 0.22 2.52 21.54
N ASN A 42 0.81 1.71 22.43
CA ASN A 42 2.06 0.97 22.18
C ASN A 42 1.92 -0.15 21.13
N GLU A 43 0.70 -0.47 20.69
CA GLU A 43 0.45 -1.46 19.64
C GLU A 43 0.39 -0.83 18.24
N LYS A 44 0.42 0.50 18.12
CA LYS A 44 0.44 1.18 16.82
C LYS A 44 1.87 1.33 16.29
N LEU A 45 2.08 0.85 15.08
CA LEU A 45 3.33 1.02 14.36
C LEU A 45 3.45 2.43 13.80
N SER A 46 4.48 3.16 14.22
CA SER A 46 4.92 4.40 13.55
C SER A 46 5.64 4.05 12.25
N VAL A 47 5.18 4.59 11.13
CA VAL A 47 5.68 4.25 9.79
C VAL A 47 6.20 5.50 9.09
N ALA A 48 7.42 5.39 8.54
CA ALA A 48 7.94 6.34 7.57
C ALA A 48 7.83 5.77 6.16
N VAL A 49 7.33 6.56 5.21
CA VAL A 49 7.34 6.17 3.79
C VAL A 49 8.37 7.03 3.05
N VAL A 50 9.39 6.36 2.50
CA VAL A 50 10.48 6.99 1.75
C VAL A 50 10.27 6.75 0.25
N GLY A 51 10.20 7.84 -0.52
CA GLY A 51 9.80 7.83 -1.93
C GLY A 51 8.30 7.62 -2.05
N VAL A 52 7.55 8.71 -2.25
CA VAL A 52 6.08 8.71 -2.07
C VAL A 52 5.30 8.86 -3.38
N ASN A 53 5.99 8.69 -4.51
CA ASN A 53 5.38 8.53 -5.82
C ASN A 53 5.33 7.05 -6.24
N GLY A 54 4.72 6.72 -7.38
CA GLY A 54 4.67 5.35 -7.91
C GLY A 54 4.18 4.34 -6.85
N ARG A 55 5.02 3.36 -6.50
CA ARG A 55 4.73 2.36 -5.47
C ARG A 55 4.62 2.93 -4.05
N GLY A 56 5.24 4.06 -3.76
CA GLY A 56 5.10 4.75 -2.48
C GLY A 56 3.64 5.06 -2.13
N ARG A 57 2.80 5.31 -3.15
CA ARG A 57 1.35 5.49 -2.96
C ARG A 57 0.66 4.21 -2.46
N ALA A 58 1.09 3.05 -2.93
CA ALA A 58 0.58 1.77 -2.45
C ALA A 58 1.04 1.49 -1.01
N HIS A 59 2.28 1.85 -0.65
CA HIS A 59 2.74 1.76 0.74
C HIS A 59 1.97 2.70 1.66
N ILE A 60 1.75 3.96 1.27
CA ILE A 60 0.89 4.89 2.01
C ILE A 60 -0.51 4.29 2.21
N ALA A 61 -1.14 3.78 1.16
CA ALA A 61 -2.48 3.19 1.27
C ALA A 61 -2.50 1.95 2.18
N GLY A 62 -1.43 1.16 2.17
CA GLY A 62 -1.27 -0.01 3.02
C GLY A 62 -1.21 0.30 4.51
N PHE A 63 -0.71 1.48 4.91
CA PHE A 63 -0.47 1.83 6.32
C PHE A 63 -1.32 2.98 6.85
N ALA A 64 -1.67 3.98 6.04
CA ALA A 64 -2.33 5.20 6.50
C ALA A 64 -3.81 5.02 6.91
N ASN A 65 -4.46 3.91 6.54
CA ASN A 65 -5.85 3.65 6.88
C ASN A 65 -6.03 2.37 7.71
N LYS A 66 -5.02 2.03 8.52
CA LYS A 66 -5.04 0.83 9.35
C LYS A 66 -5.12 1.21 10.83
N SER A 67 -5.86 0.43 11.61
CA SER A 67 -5.99 0.64 13.05
C SER A 67 -4.67 0.41 13.81
N TYR A 68 -3.74 -0.35 13.22
CA TYR A 68 -2.46 -0.77 13.79
C TYR A 68 -1.26 0.05 13.34
N SER A 69 -1.45 1.07 12.51
CA SER A 69 -0.33 1.91 12.08
C SER A 69 -0.71 3.37 11.92
N GLU A 70 0.32 4.20 12.00
CA GLU A 70 0.26 5.61 11.68
C GLU A 70 1.50 5.97 10.87
N VAL A 71 1.28 6.50 9.67
CA VAL A 71 2.33 7.14 8.89
C VAL A 71 2.66 8.46 9.55
N THR A 72 3.83 8.50 10.19
CA THR A 72 4.36 9.65 10.94
C THR A 72 5.32 10.49 10.10
N TYR A 73 5.93 9.88 9.07
CA TYR A 73 6.89 10.54 8.20
C TYR A 73 6.63 10.29 6.71
N ILE A 74 6.82 11.34 5.91
CA ILE A 74 6.88 11.30 4.44
C ILE A 74 8.25 11.84 4.05
N CYS A 75 9.05 11.02 3.40
CA CYS A 75 10.38 11.38 2.93
C CYS A 75 10.43 11.38 1.40
N ASP A 76 10.75 12.51 0.78
CA ASP A 76 10.92 12.61 -0.67
C ASP A 76 11.86 13.77 -1.07
N PRO A 77 12.78 13.58 -2.03
CA PRO A 77 13.62 14.68 -2.51
C PRO A 77 12.84 15.81 -3.19
N ASP A 78 11.65 15.53 -3.73
CA ASP A 78 10.76 16.54 -4.31
C ASP A 78 9.73 17.01 -3.27
N GLU A 79 9.89 18.25 -2.81
CA GLU A 79 9.02 18.86 -1.80
C GLU A 79 7.57 18.99 -2.26
N LYS A 80 7.34 19.28 -3.54
CA LYS A 80 5.97 19.41 -4.07
C LYS A 80 5.26 18.07 -4.04
N VAL A 81 5.97 17.01 -4.40
CA VAL A 81 5.46 15.63 -4.30
C VAL A 81 5.21 15.26 -2.84
N GLY A 82 6.20 15.48 -1.96
CA GLY A 82 6.11 15.20 -0.53
C GLY A 82 4.92 15.89 0.14
N MET A 83 4.79 17.20 -0.03
CA MET A 83 3.70 17.98 0.58
C MET A 83 2.32 17.60 0.06
N THR A 84 2.21 17.23 -1.22
CA THR A 84 0.96 16.65 -1.77
C THR A 84 0.58 15.38 -1.02
N ARG A 85 1.55 14.51 -0.72
CA ARG A 85 1.30 13.25 -0.01
C ARG A 85 1.06 13.43 1.47
N VAL A 86 1.66 14.42 2.12
CA VAL A 86 1.30 14.80 3.50
C VAL A 86 -0.19 15.12 3.59
N ALA A 87 -0.73 15.88 2.63
CA ALA A 87 -2.16 16.21 2.60
C ALA A 87 -3.05 14.97 2.36
N ASP A 88 -2.63 14.07 1.47
CA ASP A 88 -3.35 12.81 1.22
C ASP A 88 -3.38 11.93 2.48
N VAL A 89 -2.22 11.71 3.12
CA VAL A 89 -2.11 10.92 4.36
C VAL A 89 -2.95 11.53 5.47
N ALA A 90 -2.94 12.85 5.62
CA ALA A 90 -3.75 13.52 6.64
C ALA A 90 -5.24 13.23 6.46
N LYS A 91 -5.75 13.21 5.23
CA LYS A 91 -7.14 12.83 4.97
C LYS A 91 -7.42 11.38 5.36
N MET A 92 -6.48 10.47 5.10
CA MET A 92 -6.61 9.04 5.42
C MET A 92 -6.54 8.76 6.93
N GLN A 93 -5.79 9.56 7.69
CA GLN A 93 -5.53 9.36 9.12
C GLN A 93 -6.42 10.18 10.05
N GLY A 94 -7.50 10.77 9.54
CA GLY A 94 -8.43 11.59 10.33
C GLY A 94 -7.85 12.95 10.74
N GLY A 95 -7.04 13.56 9.87
CA GLY A 95 -6.44 14.89 10.06
C GLY A 95 -5.00 14.88 10.57
N ARG A 96 -4.48 13.73 11.03
CA ARG A 96 -3.11 13.60 11.54
C ARG A 96 -2.10 13.65 10.39
N LYS A 97 -1.33 14.75 10.35
CA LYS A 97 -0.34 15.02 9.29
C LYS A 97 1.00 14.37 9.64
N PRO A 98 1.61 13.57 8.75
CA PRO A 98 2.99 13.16 8.90
C PRO A 98 3.93 14.36 8.75
N LYS A 99 5.10 14.28 9.36
CA LYS A 99 6.21 15.21 9.14
C LYS A 99 6.81 14.94 7.76
N TYR A 100 6.96 16.00 6.96
CA TYR A 100 7.73 15.94 5.72
C TYR A 100 9.21 16.12 6.04
N VAL A 101 10.05 15.28 5.44
CA VAL A 101 11.51 15.44 5.43
C VAL A 101 12.02 15.19 4.03
N LYS A 102 13.11 15.87 3.68
CA LYS A 102 13.75 15.67 2.37
C LYS A 102 14.79 14.55 2.42
N ASP A 103 15.43 14.40 3.58
CA ASP A 103 16.50 13.45 3.82
C ASP A 103 16.04 12.32 4.74
N ILE A 104 16.34 11.08 4.35
CA ILE A 104 16.00 9.90 5.14
C ILE A 104 16.74 9.87 6.48
N ARG A 105 17.92 10.49 6.58
CA ARG A 105 18.73 10.50 7.80
C ARG A 105 18.00 11.16 8.96
N GLU A 106 17.20 12.19 8.68
CA GLU A 106 16.36 12.84 9.70
C GLU A 106 15.32 11.88 10.30
N VAL A 107 14.83 10.91 9.51
CA VAL A 107 13.93 9.86 10.01
C VAL A 107 14.71 8.85 10.85
N CYS A 108 15.89 8.44 10.40
CA CYS A 108 16.72 7.46 11.10
C CYS A 108 17.28 7.98 12.43
N ASP A 109 17.45 9.29 12.55
CA ASP A 109 17.92 9.95 13.79
C ASP A 109 16.80 10.12 14.83
N ASP A 110 15.53 9.92 14.45
CA ASP A 110 14.40 9.95 15.37
C ASP A 110 14.34 8.66 16.20
N LYS A 111 14.28 8.82 17.53
CA LYS A 111 14.29 7.71 18.50
C LYS A 111 12.89 7.32 18.98
N SER A 112 11.86 8.04 18.53
CA SER A 112 10.46 7.83 18.90
C SER A 112 9.94 6.44 18.55
#